data_AF-A0A662JTJ9-F1
#
_entry.id   AF-A0A662JTJ9-F1
#
_cell.length_a   1.000
_cell.length_b   1.000
_cell.length_c   1.000
_cell.angle_alpha   90.00
_cell.angle_beta   90.00
_cell.angle_gamma   90.00
#
_symmetry.space_group_name_H-M   'P 1'
#
loop_
_entity.id
_entity.type
_entity.pdbx_description
1 polymer ?
#
loop_
_entity_poly.entity_id
_entity_poly.type
_entity_poly.pdbx_seq_one_letter_code
_entity_poly.pdbx_strand_id
1 'polypeptide(L)'
;SKCKISYNGVGVFFSTSENRAPSNNTIVYSDIVNNSGTGIFFIGNGSLIKNTHIHFNNIYGNKKGMVSINSPGCIIYAQNNWWGSKLGPSIFRVGFGDTIMWSLTNGRIYFYPWLKKPVE
;
A
#
# COMPACT_ATOMS: atom_id res chain seq x y z
N SER A 1 -13.42 -4.75 -11.41
CA SER A 1 -13.20 -6.19 -11.18
C SER A 1 -12.59 -6.36 -9.80
N LYS A 2 -12.99 -7.41 -9.06
CA LYS A 2 -12.46 -7.69 -7.72
C LYS A 2 -11.39 -8.78 -7.82
N CYS A 3 -10.13 -8.40 -7.67
CA CYS A 3 -9.02 -9.36 -7.58
C CYS A 3 -8.80 -9.75 -6.13
N LYS A 4 -8.55 -11.04 -5.85
CA LYS A 4 -8.15 -11.53 -4.53
C LYS A 4 -6.68 -11.95 -4.56
N ILE A 5 -5.87 -11.30 -3.72
CA ILE A 5 -4.43 -11.47 -3.62
C ILE A 5 -4.11 -11.86 -2.17
N SER A 6 -3.95 -13.16 -1.93
CA SER A 6 -3.82 -13.70 -0.58
C SER A 6 -2.82 -14.84 -0.47
N TYR A 7 -2.28 -15.04 0.74
CA TYR A 7 -1.36 -16.13 1.09
C TYR A 7 -0.01 -16.09 0.35
N ASN A 8 0.47 -14.90 -0.02
CA ASN A 8 1.80 -14.69 -0.61
C ASN A 8 2.80 -14.14 0.41
N GLY A 9 4.09 -14.19 0.10
CA GLY A 9 5.10 -13.42 0.82
C GLY A 9 4.94 -11.91 0.60
N VAL A 10 4.67 -11.51 -0.64
CA VAL A 10 4.28 -10.14 -1.01
C VAL A 10 3.07 -10.24 -1.95
N GLY A 11 2.02 -9.47 -1.70
CA GLY A 11 0.82 -9.49 -2.52
C GLY A 11 1.02 -8.78 -3.86
N VAL A 12 1.30 -7.48 -3.82
CA VAL A 12 1.58 -6.64 -4.99
C VAL A 12 2.97 -6.01 -4.83
N PHE A 13 3.81 -6.14 -5.84
CA PHE A 13 5.18 -5.65 -5.81
C PHE A 13 5.45 -4.66 -6.95
N PHE A 14 5.90 -3.46 -6.60
CA PHE A 14 6.40 -2.46 -7.53
C PHE A 14 7.88 -2.26 -7.30
N SER A 15 8.65 -2.36 -8.38
CA SER A 15 10.08 -2.07 -8.38
C SER A 15 10.42 -1.12 -9.51
N THR A 16 11.46 -0.32 -9.31
CA THR A 16 12.05 0.52 -10.37
C THR A 16 13.38 -0.07 -10.81
N SER A 17 13.68 0.03 -12.11
CA SER A 17 15.06 -0.08 -12.61
C SER A 17 15.66 1.31 -12.82
N GLU A 18 16.99 1.42 -12.93
CA GLU A 18 17.74 2.69 -12.97
C GLU A 18 17.26 3.68 -14.04
N ASN A 19 16.55 3.22 -15.08
CA ASN A 19 16.08 4.05 -16.18
C ASN A 19 14.55 4.00 -16.41
N ARG A 20 13.80 3.30 -15.56
CA ARG A 20 12.33 3.20 -15.72
C ARG A 20 11.64 2.99 -14.38
N ALA A 21 10.85 3.98 -13.97
CA ALA A 21 9.92 3.83 -12.87
C ALA A 21 8.49 3.56 -13.37
N PRO A 22 7.74 2.69 -12.69
CA PRO A 22 6.29 2.59 -12.85
C PRO A 22 5.64 3.95 -12.62
N SER A 23 4.67 4.30 -13.47
CA SER A 23 3.87 5.50 -13.31
C SER A 23 2.44 5.27 -13.78
N ASN A 24 1.50 6.08 -13.27
CA ASN A 24 0.08 5.98 -13.60
C ASN A 24 -0.53 4.61 -13.22
N ASN A 25 -0.13 4.09 -12.06
CA ASN A 25 -0.59 2.80 -11.58
C ASN A 25 -1.93 2.96 -10.85
N THR A 26 -2.84 2.01 -11.03
CA THR A 26 -4.13 1.99 -10.33
C THR A 26 -4.37 0.60 -9.73
N ILE A 27 -4.66 0.57 -8.42
CA ILE A 27 -5.11 -0.62 -7.70
C ILE A 27 -6.44 -0.27 -7.08
N VAL A 28 -7.52 -0.88 -7.54
CA VAL A 28 -8.86 -0.59 -7.05
C VAL A 28 -9.68 -1.85 -6.88
N TYR A 29 -10.66 -1.79 -5.97
CA TYR A 29 -11.66 -2.84 -5.75
C TYR A 29 -11.07 -4.22 -5.51
N SER A 30 -9.89 -4.33 -4.90
CA SER A 30 -9.21 -5.62 -4.68
C SER A 30 -9.15 -6.01 -3.20
N ASP A 31 -9.11 -7.32 -2.93
CA ASP A 31 -8.85 -7.91 -1.61
C ASP A 31 -7.38 -8.32 -1.53
N ILE A 32 -6.57 -7.58 -0.79
CA ILE A 32 -5.14 -7.84 -0.56
C ILE A 32 -4.98 -8.26 0.90
N VAL A 33 -5.14 -9.56 1.16
CA VAL A 33 -5.41 -10.06 2.51
C VAL A 33 -4.57 -11.29 2.87
N ASN A 34 -4.24 -11.46 4.15
CA ASN A 34 -3.58 -12.66 4.66
C ASN A 34 -2.26 -13.02 3.94
N ASN A 35 -1.50 -12.03 3.47
CA ASN A 35 -0.15 -12.26 2.96
C ASN A 35 0.83 -12.35 4.15
N SER A 36 1.71 -13.36 4.14
CA SER A 36 2.64 -13.64 5.25
C SER A 36 3.69 -12.53 5.44
N GLY A 37 3.92 -11.71 4.42
CA GLY A 37 4.70 -10.47 4.47
C GLY A 37 3.85 -9.23 4.19
N THR A 38 4.19 -8.51 3.12
CA THR A 38 3.60 -7.19 2.85
C THR A 38 2.46 -7.31 1.83
N GLY A 39 1.33 -6.66 2.07
CA GLY A 39 0.23 -6.58 1.11
C GLY A 39 0.65 -5.88 -0.17
N ILE A 40 1.10 -4.63 -0.07
CA ILE A 40 1.61 -3.84 -1.20
C ILE A 40 3.01 -3.31 -0.89
N PHE A 41 4.00 -3.66 -1.70
CA PHE A 41 5.38 -3.27 -1.48
C PHE A 41 5.96 -2.49 -2.66
N PHE A 42 6.41 -1.27 -2.37
CA PHE A 42 7.13 -0.39 -3.27
C PHE A 42 8.61 -0.35 -2.87
N ILE A 43 9.48 -0.67 -3.82
CA ILE A 43 10.92 -0.48 -3.69
C ILE A 43 11.46 0.34 -4.87
N GLY A 44 12.18 1.40 -4.55
CA GLY A 44 12.84 2.24 -5.54
C GLY A 44 14.32 1.94 -5.59
N ASN A 45 14.93 2.27 -6.71
CA ASN A 45 16.37 2.23 -6.95
C ASN A 45 16.78 3.55 -7.63
N GLY A 46 16.56 4.67 -6.94
CA GLY A 46 16.88 6.02 -7.42
C GLY A 46 15.85 6.64 -8.38
N SER A 47 14.95 5.86 -8.97
CA SER A 47 13.89 6.36 -9.85
C SER A 47 12.55 6.58 -9.12
N LEU A 48 11.80 7.60 -9.54
CA LEU A 48 10.57 8.05 -8.90
C LEU A 48 9.32 7.27 -9.35
N ILE A 49 8.70 6.51 -8.44
CA ILE A 49 7.34 5.99 -8.63
C ILE A 49 6.36 7.14 -8.47
N LYS A 50 5.59 7.44 -9.52
CA LYS A 50 4.68 8.60 -9.55
C LYS A 50 3.26 8.24 -9.96
N ASN A 51 2.31 9.03 -9.49
CA ASN A 51 0.90 8.94 -9.86
C ASN A 51 0.31 7.54 -9.63
N THR A 52 0.56 6.97 -8.46
CA THR A 52 0.01 5.67 -8.05
C THR A 52 -1.24 5.90 -7.19
N HIS A 53 -2.36 5.35 -7.63
CA HIS A 53 -3.67 5.44 -7.00
C HIS A 53 -4.08 4.07 -6.48
N ILE A 54 -4.36 3.99 -5.17
CA ILE A 54 -4.75 2.78 -4.47
C ILE A 54 -6.02 3.15 -3.71
N HIS A 55 -7.19 2.81 -4.22
CA HIS A 55 -8.46 3.23 -3.62
C HIS A 55 -9.48 2.10 -3.62
N PHE A 56 -10.37 2.11 -2.64
CA PHE A 56 -11.47 1.16 -2.55
C PHE A 56 -10.99 -0.31 -2.52
N ASN A 57 -9.86 -0.58 -1.86
CA ASN A 57 -9.37 -1.93 -1.61
C ASN A 57 -9.61 -2.36 -0.16
N ASN A 58 -9.66 -3.66 0.05
CA ASN A 58 -9.56 -4.29 1.37
C ASN A 58 -8.13 -4.77 1.59
N ILE A 59 -7.42 -4.17 2.55
CA ILE A 59 -6.01 -4.43 2.86
C ILE A 59 -5.92 -4.79 4.35
N TYR A 60 -6.05 -6.08 4.68
CA TYR A 60 -6.07 -6.51 6.08
C TYR A 60 -5.53 -7.93 6.29
N GLY A 61 -5.03 -8.21 7.49
CA GLY A 61 -4.50 -9.54 7.85
C GLY A 61 -3.13 -9.81 7.25
N ASN A 62 -2.48 -8.83 6.63
CA ASN A 62 -1.10 -8.94 6.18
C ASN A 62 -0.15 -8.62 7.34
N LYS A 63 1.08 -9.15 7.33
CA LYS A 63 2.09 -8.75 8.33
C LYS A 63 2.38 -7.25 8.29
N LYS A 64 2.33 -6.65 7.09
CA LYS A 64 2.32 -5.20 6.86
C LYS A 64 1.34 -4.90 5.72
N GLY A 65 0.51 -3.87 5.85
CA GLY A 65 -0.45 -3.51 4.81
C GLY A 65 0.25 -2.94 3.58
N MET A 66 1.08 -1.93 3.79
CA MET A 66 1.83 -1.29 2.72
C MET A 66 3.21 -0.83 3.18
N VAL A 67 4.21 -1.00 2.33
CA VAL A 67 5.59 -0.56 2.58
C VAL A 67 6.11 0.21 1.37
N SER A 68 6.77 1.34 1.60
CA SER A 68 7.53 2.08 0.58
C SER A 68 8.93 2.44 1.08
N ILE A 69 9.95 1.88 0.43
CA ILE A 69 11.37 2.13 0.76
C ILE A 69 12.18 2.49 -0.49
N ASN A 70 13.31 3.16 -0.29
CA ASN A 70 14.29 3.51 -1.34
C ASN A 70 13.70 4.21 -2.58
N SER A 71 12.53 4.84 -2.45
CA SER A 71 11.79 5.45 -3.56
C SER A 71 11.73 6.97 -3.41
N PRO A 72 12.84 7.72 -3.55
CA PRO A 72 12.88 9.15 -3.27
C PRO A 72 11.85 9.95 -4.10
N GLY A 73 11.15 10.86 -3.44
CA GLY A 73 10.07 11.67 -4.01
C GLY A 73 8.75 10.93 -4.26
N CYS A 74 8.63 9.63 -3.95
CA CYS A 74 7.46 8.83 -4.29
C CYS A 74 6.18 9.40 -3.66
N ILE A 75 5.13 9.54 -4.47
CA ILE A 75 3.80 9.98 -4.03
C ILE A 75 2.79 8.87 -4.34
N ILE A 76 2.17 8.34 -3.28
CA ILE A 76 1.13 7.32 -3.36
C ILE A 76 -0.16 7.87 -2.75
N TYR A 77 -1.24 7.81 -3.53
CA TYR A 77 -2.59 8.15 -3.09
C TYR A 77 -3.29 6.86 -2.65
N ALA A 78 -3.41 6.66 -1.35
CA ALA A 78 -3.91 5.45 -0.70
C ALA A 78 -5.14 5.70 0.18
N GLN A 79 -5.86 6.80 -0.06
CA GLN A 79 -7.12 7.10 0.61
C GLN A 79 -8.20 6.05 0.26
N ASN A 80 -9.29 6.04 1.01
CA ASN A 80 -10.48 5.23 0.74
C ASN A 80 -10.21 3.72 0.63
N ASN A 81 -9.19 3.20 1.32
CA ASN A 81 -9.02 1.77 1.54
C ASN A 81 -9.50 1.36 2.93
N TRP A 82 -9.90 0.10 3.07
CA TRP A 82 -10.11 -0.55 4.36
C TRP A 82 -8.81 -1.21 4.82
N TRP A 83 -8.29 -0.80 5.97
CA TRP A 83 -7.01 -1.30 6.49
C TRP A 83 -7.18 -2.41 7.54
N GLY A 84 -8.37 -3.00 7.68
CA GLY A 84 -8.64 -3.97 8.76
C GLY A 84 -9.09 -3.36 10.08
N SER A 85 -9.20 -2.03 10.18
CA SER A 85 -9.74 -1.35 11.35
C SER A 85 -10.45 -0.04 11.00
N LYS A 86 -11.56 0.26 11.69
CA LYS A 86 -12.28 1.54 11.58
C LYS A 86 -11.45 2.73 12.04
N LEU A 87 -10.43 2.46 12.85
CA LEU A 87 -9.45 3.45 13.32
C LEU A 87 -8.31 3.66 12.32
N GLY A 88 -8.31 2.93 11.21
CA GLY A 88 -7.36 3.12 10.11
C GLY A 88 -6.16 2.21 10.19
N PRO A 89 -5.15 2.45 9.33
CA PRO A 89 -3.92 1.70 9.35
C PRO A 89 -3.13 1.99 10.62
N SER A 90 -2.35 1.01 11.08
CA SER A 90 -1.34 1.25 12.11
C SER A 90 -0.22 2.13 11.54
N ILE A 91 0.01 3.28 12.17
CA ILE A 91 1.13 4.16 11.83
C ILE A 91 1.92 4.36 13.11
N PHE A 92 3.14 3.83 13.16
CA PHE A 92 4.08 3.97 14.29
C PHE A 92 3.62 3.39 15.65
N ARG A 93 2.41 2.83 15.77
CA ARG A 93 1.90 2.13 16.96
C ARG A 93 1.26 0.80 16.56
N VAL A 94 1.51 -0.22 17.38
CA VAL A 94 0.88 -1.54 17.27
C VAL A 94 -0.57 -1.45 17.76
N GLY A 95 -1.52 -2.08 17.06
CA GLY A 95 -2.90 -2.28 17.55
C GLY A 95 -4.03 -1.61 16.77
N PHE A 96 -3.74 -0.93 15.65
CA PHE A 96 -4.76 -0.54 14.66
C PHE A 96 -4.71 -1.50 13.47
N GLY A 97 -5.38 -1.20 12.35
CA GLY A 97 -5.37 -2.05 11.16
C GLY A 97 -3.96 -2.31 10.63
N ASP A 98 -3.83 -3.00 9.50
CA ASP A 98 -2.56 -3.31 8.86
C ASP A 98 -1.67 -2.07 8.72
N THR A 99 -0.38 -2.24 9.02
CA THR A 99 0.58 -1.14 9.10
C THR A 99 0.92 -0.53 7.75
N ILE A 100 1.03 0.79 7.69
CA ILE A 100 1.67 1.51 6.58
C ILE A 100 3.05 1.99 7.05
N MET A 101 4.10 1.63 6.31
CA MET A 101 5.48 1.99 6.62
C MET A 101 6.13 2.69 5.43
N TRP A 102 6.67 3.90 5.65
CA TRP A 102 7.48 4.61 4.65
C TRP A 102 8.52 5.48 5.34
N SER A 103 9.53 5.88 4.59
CA SER A 103 10.45 6.94 5.03
C SER A 103 9.94 8.30 4.57
N LEU A 104 9.79 9.25 5.52
CA LEU A 104 9.38 10.63 5.24
C LEU A 104 10.39 11.39 4.36
N THR A 105 11.66 11.00 4.42
CA THR A 105 12.70 11.57 3.54
C THR A 105 12.67 10.96 2.14
N ASN A 106 11.98 9.82 1.96
CA ASN A 106 11.88 9.14 0.67
C ASN A 106 10.55 9.40 -0.03
N GLY A 107 9.44 9.66 0.66
CA GLY A 107 8.18 9.89 -0.05
C GLY A 107 7.00 10.23 0.86
N ARG A 108 5.83 10.35 0.23
CA ARG A 108 4.57 10.63 0.91
C ARG A 108 3.51 9.62 0.51
N ILE A 109 2.81 9.11 1.51
CA ILE A 109 1.64 8.25 1.34
C ILE A 109 0.44 9.00 1.92
N TYR A 110 -0.52 9.33 1.06
CA TYR A 110 -1.78 9.94 1.47
C TYR A 110 -2.80 8.84 1.73
N PHE A 111 -3.00 8.43 2.98
CA PHE A 111 -3.89 7.31 3.33
C PHE A 111 -5.19 7.74 4.04
N TYR A 112 -5.32 9.02 4.40
CA TYR A 112 -6.53 9.59 5.00
C TYR A 112 -7.33 10.39 3.95
N PRO A 113 -8.67 10.25 3.87
CA PRO A 113 -9.50 9.39 4.72
C PRO A 113 -9.34 7.89 4.40
N TRP A 114 -9.62 7.03 5.37
CA TRP A 114 -9.76 5.58 5.18
C TRP A 114 -11.20 5.13 5.39
N LEU A 115 -11.55 3.95 4.88
CA LEU A 115 -12.89 3.40 5.04
C LEU A 115 -13.11 2.89 6.46
N LYS A 116 -14.36 2.98 6.96
CA LYS A 116 -14.72 2.52 8.30
C LYS A 116 -15.24 1.07 8.32
N LYS A 117 -15.47 0.49 7.15
CA LYS A 117 -15.84 -0.91 6.92
C LYS A 117 -15.18 -1.44 5.63
N PRO A 118 -15.10 -2.77 5.43
CA PRO A 118 -14.66 -3.35 4.16
C PRO A 118 -15.49 -2.85 2.96
N VAL A 119 -14.85 -2.82 1.79
CA VAL A 119 -15.50 -2.65 0.49
C VAL A 119 -16.20 -3.96 0.12
N GLU A 120 -17.47 -3.85 -0.29
CA GLU A 120 -18.31 -4.96 -0.73
C GLU A 120 -17.88 -5.48 -2.12
#